data_AF-A0A842SH51-F1
#
_entry.id   AF-A0A842SH51-F1
#
_cell.length_a   1.000
_cell.length_b   1.000
_cell.length_c   1.000
_cell.angle_alpha   90.00
_cell.angle_beta   90.00
_cell.angle_gamma   90.00
#
_symmetry.space_group_name_H-M   'P 1'
#
loop_
_entity.id
_entity.type
_entity.pdbx_description
1 polymer ?
#
loop_
_entity_poly.entity_id
_entity_poly.type
_entity_poly.pdbx_seq_one_letter_code
_entity_poly.pdbx_strand_id
1 'polypeptide(L)' 'MYKIIAKEELTPNAKMFEVHAPAVAHKAKPGQFVILRANEIGER' A
#
# COMPACT_ATOMS: atom_id res chain seq x y z
N MET A 1 -11.99 -1.84 -1.92
CA MET A 1 -10.92 -1.03 -1.30
C MET A 1 -10.20 -1.89 -0.28
N TYR A 2 -8.86 -1.83 -0.19
CA TYR A 2 -8.08 -2.56 0.82
C TYR A 2 -8.01 -1.75 2.12
N LYS A 3 -7.99 -2.44 3.28
CA LYS A 3 -7.96 -1.79 4.59
C LYS A 3 -6.53 -1.42 4.97
N ILE A 4 -6.31 -0.19 5.43
CA ILE A 4 -5.06 0.21 6.10
C ILE A 4 -5.12 -0.29 7.54
N ILE A 5 -4.16 -1.12 7.95
CA ILE A 5 -4.08 -1.70 9.30
C ILE A 5 -3.14 -0.93 10.22
N ALA A 6 -2.09 -0.32 9.66
CA ALA A 6 -1.21 0.59 10.36
C ALA A 6 -0.78 1.74 9.44
N LYS A 7 -0.52 2.90 10.05
CA LYS A 7 0.04 4.08 9.38
C LYS A 7 1.02 4.75 10.32
N GLU A 8 2.24 4.94 9.85
CA GLU A 8 3.31 5.56 10.62
C GLU A 8 3.97 6.66 9.79
N GLU A 9 4.32 7.77 10.45
CA GLU A 9 5.10 8.84 9.84
C GLU A 9 6.56 8.65 10.21
N LEU A 10 7.38 8.25 9.23
CA LEU A 10 8.80 7.96 9.45
C LEU A 10 9.64 9.24 9.45
N THR A 11 9.24 10.19 8.60
CA THR A 11 9.80 11.54 8.50
C THR A 11 8.70 12.50 8.03
N PRO A 12 8.89 13.83 8.07
CA PRO A 12 7.88 14.78 7.60
C PRO A 12 7.38 14.55 6.16
N ASN A 13 8.20 13.91 5.31
CA ASN A 13 7.88 13.66 3.91
C ASN A 13 7.67 12.16 3.59
N ALA A 14 7.76 11.25 4.57
CA ALA A 14 7.63 9.81 4.34
C ALA A 14 6.66 9.16 5.33
N LYS A 15 5.67 8.45 4.77
CA LYS A 15 4.65 7.73 5.54
C LYS A 15 4.69 6.26 5.14
N MET A 16 4.81 5.38 6.12
CA MET A 16 4.69 3.93 5.96
C MET A 16 3.23 3.53 6.15
N PHE A 17 2.75 2.67 5.27
CA PHE A 17 1.40 2.11 5.36
C PHE A 17 1.49 0.59 5.34
N GLU A 18 0.81 -0.04 6.29
CA GLU A 18 0.56 -1.46 6.25
C GLU A 18 -0.88 -1.69 5.78
N VAL A 19 -1.04 -2.44 4.68
CA VAL A 19 -2.32 -2.61 3.99
C VAL A 19 -2.70 -4.09 3.96
N HIS A 20 -3.91 -4.40 4.40
CA HIS A 20 -4.43 -5.76 4.40
C HIS A 20 -4.84 -6.19 2.98
N ALA A 21 -3.89 -6.82 2.27
CA ALA A 21 -4.06 -7.38 0.92
C ALA A 21 -3.48 -8.81 0.84
N PRO A 22 -4.17 -9.83 1.39
CA PRO A 22 -3.61 -11.17 1.60
C PRO A 22 -3.15 -11.86 0.30
N ALA A 23 -3.91 -11.70 -0.79
CA ALA A 23 -3.56 -12.32 -2.08
C ALA A 23 -2.26 -11.76 -2.69
N VAL A 24 -1.97 -10.47 -2.48
CA VAL A 24 -0.72 -9.83 -2.91
C VAL A 24 0.41 -10.22 -1.98
N ALA A 25 0.18 -10.14 -0.66
CA ALA A 25 1.17 -10.48 0.36
C ALA A 25 1.70 -11.92 0.21
N HIS A 26 0.83 -12.89 -0.07
CA HIS A 26 1.23 -14.29 -0.27
C HIS A 26 2.05 -14.54 -1.54
N LYS A 27 1.95 -13.66 -2.55
CA LYS A 27 2.58 -13.86 -3.87
C LYS A 27 3.78 -12.94 -4.11
N ALA A 28 3.96 -11.92 -3.28
CA ALA A 28 4.99 -10.91 -3.44
C ALA A 28 6.40 -11.54 -3.37
N LYS A 29 7.26 -11.12 -4.30
CA LYS A 29 8.67 -11.49 -4.40
C LYS A 29 9.54 -10.23 -4.43
N PRO A 30 10.83 -10.33 -4.05
CA PRO A 30 11.76 -9.21 -4.11
C PRO A 30 11.80 -8.55 -5.50
N GLY A 31 11.79 -7.22 -5.54
CA GLY A 31 11.81 -6.43 -6.78
C GLY A 31 10.44 -6.19 -7.43
N GLN A 32 9.37 -6.79 -6.92
CA GLN A 32 8.00 -6.47 -7.37
C GLN A 32 7.46 -5.22 -6.68
N PHE A 33 6.51 -4.57 -7.34
CA PHE A 33 5.80 -3.41 -6.81
C PHE A 33 4.29 -3.54 -7.07
N VAL A 34 3.50 -2.70 -6.42
CA VAL A 34 2.05 -2.60 -6.59
C VAL A 34 1.69 -1.28 -7.25
N ILE A 35 0.58 -1.27 -7.98
CA ILE A 35 -0.04 -0.06 -8.53
C ILE A 35 -1.27 0.22 -7.67
N LEU A 36 -1.46 1.47 -7.26
CA LEU A 36 -2.45 1.86 -6.26
C LEU A 36 -3.28 3.03 -6.76
N ARG A 37 -4.60 2.82 -6.83
CA ARG A 37 -5.56 3.91 -7.00
C ARG A 37 -6.24 4.21 -5.67
N ALA A 38 -6.06 5.43 -5.16
CA ALA A 38 -6.54 5.82 -3.83
C ALA A 38 -8.06 6.08 -3.75
N ASN A 39 -8.66 6.56 -4.83
CA ASN A 39 -10.09 6.87 -4.93
C ASN A 39 -10.60 6.65 -6.37
N GLU A 40 -11.91 6.67 -6.59
CA GLU A 40 -12.51 6.27 -7.88
C GLU A 40 -12.05 7.11 -9.07
N ILE A 41 -11.80 8.41 -8.82
CA ILE A 41 -11.34 9.40 -9.82
C ILE A 41 -9.82 9.57 -9.86
N GLY A 42 -9.09 8.84 -9.02
CA GLY A 42 -7.65 9.00 -8.86
C GLY A 42 -6.83 8.33 -9.95
N GLU A 43 -5.60 8.81 -10.11
CA GLU A 43 -4.62 8.20 -11.01
C GLU A 43 -4.18 6.82 -10.50
N ARG A 44 -3.48 6.07 -11.38
CA ARG A 44 -3.00 4.71 -11.13
C ARG A 44 -1.62 4.70 -10.49
#